data_AF-A0A9P7Q2M7-F1
#
_entry.id   AF-A0A9P7Q2M7-F1
#
_cell.length_a   1.000
_cell.length_b   1.000
_cell.length_c   1.000
_cell.angle_alpha   90.00
_cell.angle_beta   90.00
_cell.angle_gamma   90.00
#
_symmetry.space_group_name_H-M   'P 1'
#
loop_
_entity.id
_entity.type
_entity.pdbx_description
1 polymer ?
#
loop_
_entity_poly.entity_id
_entity_poly.type
_entity_poly.pdbx_seq_one_letter_code
_entity_poly.pdbx_strand_id
1 'polypeptide(L)'
;MDHEHMHKDAGLGMDYNYAFARDYWYILVGAVGSLTMVHAINFWIGKRRLKACEETSIEHATRPSGYIGQAWATATAVIREISHPQLYVPKYGLQWATPPPMGRIIVLLCYFAIIIYFMVWNAVKDDALYWERIGYRNAWVSIMQLPFTFLLSMKFNVVGFLIGSSHEKLNWLHRWVGRTMFVTATVHGWHFWTEWVRADFVEYELQIMPLVKYGIAAWGILLFNVVVGFVPVRRMVYEIWLIQHIISSIAMLALLSYHIPANAKYMLWMSVSFLAFDRAARWALTGWQNTRWRVEKSTCSGMKRLGHNISLRAVGDSITVLTIKDAQFKWHPGQHIYLWIPRLGLLESHPYTIACAHQMTGTCCCNSVQLIIRAHKGFSKRVWNHAVKHADKTLTGFVVGPFGVTTNWNAYETMILLGASTGASFTIPILEHIASMTTRICVRRIEVALIARTSEEIEYYIQRAKKAARMALSKGIEVTLHIALTGLPIDGDSRVPLVEVSRHIKDESGDSGSGPTACDCSCEKKAFEGSEDGHRARSCNYVSDDVRDSASPIDLVREYTSRPDIETLIRGPIEQAWGETAVVVCGGKEIVARTRNCVSRLSDERAVHKGTGAQGIYLHVEEYEF
;
A
#
# COMPACT_ATOMS: atom_id res chain seq x y z
N MET A 1 -43.66 -45.51 -18.28
CA MET A 1 -43.36 -44.08 -18.11
C MET A 1 -42.46 -43.99 -16.90
N ASP A 2 -41.17 -43.79 -17.16
CA ASP A 2 -40.09 -44.11 -16.23
C ASP A 2 -39.94 -43.09 -15.10
N HIS A 3 -39.98 -43.59 -13.86
CA HIS A 3 -39.74 -42.83 -12.63
C HIS A 3 -38.28 -42.36 -12.47
N GLU A 4 -37.35 -42.76 -13.35
CA GLU A 4 -35.95 -42.31 -13.33
C GLU A 4 -35.74 -40.88 -13.87
N HIS A 5 -36.71 -40.31 -14.57
CA HIS A 5 -36.55 -38.96 -15.14
C HIS A 5 -36.83 -37.81 -14.17
N MET A 6 -37.52 -38.05 -13.03
CA MET A 6 -37.84 -37.00 -12.06
C MET A 6 -36.68 -36.61 -11.14
N HIS A 7 -35.63 -37.43 -11.04
CA HIS A 7 -34.45 -37.10 -10.22
C HIS A 7 -33.47 -36.12 -10.89
N LYS A 8 -33.76 -35.67 -12.12
CA LYS A 8 -32.90 -34.74 -12.87
C LYS A 8 -33.50 -33.33 -13.03
N ASP A 9 -34.65 -33.06 -12.42
CA ASP A 9 -35.26 -31.73 -12.45
C ASP A 9 -34.85 -30.89 -11.24
N ALA A 10 -34.52 -29.63 -11.49
CA ALA A 10 -33.83 -28.72 -10.58
C ALA A 10 -34.69 -28.21 -9.40
N GLY A 11 -35.24 -29.09 -8.57
CA GLY A 11 -36.00 -28.75 -7.34
C GLY A 11 -35.12 -28.56 -6.09
N LEU A 12 -35.76 -28.33 -4.93
CA LEU A 12 -35.10 -28.09 -3.64
C LEU A 12 -34.22 -29.26 -3.18
N GLY A 13 -33.04 -28.95 -2.63
CA GLY A 13 -32.16 -29.95 -2.02
C GLY A 13 -31.28 -30.77 -2.99
N MET A 14 -31.10 -30.32 -4.24
CA MET A 14 -30.35 -31.08 -5.26
C MET A 14 -28.82 -31.00 -5.12
N ASP A 15 -28.14 -32.09 -5.52
CA ASP A 15 -26.67 -32.23 -5.65
C ASP A 15 -26.01 -31.05 -6.40
N TYR A 16 -26.71 -30.42 -7.34
CA TYR A 16 -26.21 -29.27 -8.09
C TYR A 16 -25.86 -28.05 -7.23
N ASN A 17 -26.55 -27.82 -6.11
CA ASN A 17 -26.24 -26.70 -5.21
C ASN A 17 -24.93 -26.94 -4.47
N TYR A 18 -24.74 -28.17 -3.99
CA TYR A 18 -23.48 -28.61 -3.39
C TYR A 18 -22.34 -28.64 -4.40
N ALA A 19 -22.62 -29.08 -5.63
CA ALA A 19 -21.67 -29.05 -6.73
C ALA A 19 -21.22 -27.62 -7.02
N PHE A 20 -22.13 -26.66 -7.21
CA PHE A 20 -21.74 -25.26 -7.42
C PHE A 20 -21.00 -24.65 -6.24
N ALA A 21 -21.41 -24.94 -5.00
CA ALA A 21 -20.67 -24.48 -3.83
C ALA A 21 -19.24 -25.03 -3.83
N ARG A 22 -19.06 -26.31 -4.18
CA ARG A 22 -17.73 -26.94 -4.29
C ARG A 22 -16.93 -26.39 -5.47
N ASP A 23 -17.55 -26.28 -6.63
CA ASP A 23 -16.94 -25.78 -7.87
C ASP A 23 -16.50 -24.33 -7.70
N TYR A 24 -17.27 -23.48 -7.00
CA TYR A 24 -16.87 -22.14 -6.63
C TYR A 24 -15.52 -22.13 -5.91
N TRP A 25 -15.35 -22.99 -4.90
CA TRP A 25 -14.08 -23.09 -4.18
C TRP A 25 -12.96 -23.72 -5.00
N TYR A 26 -13.24 -24.70 -5.87
CA TYR A 26 -12.24 -25.23 -6.80
C TYR A 26 -11.78 -24.20 -7.83
N ILE A 27 -12.69 -23.37 -8.36
CA ILE A 27 -12.36 -22.26 -9.25
C ILE A 27 -11.47 -21.25 -8.51
N LEU A 28 -11.81 -20.91 -7.26
CA LEU A 28 -10.98 -20.01 -6.44
C LEU A 28 -9.58 -20.59 -6.19
N VAL A 29 -9.49 -21.88 -5.81
CA VAL A 29 -8.20 -22.56 -5.60
C VAL A 29 -7.40 -22.60 -6.90
N GLY A 30 -8.03 -22.90 -8.04
CA GLY A 30 -7.39 -22.88 -9.35
C GLY A 30 -6.87 -21.50 -9.74
N ALA A 31 -7.64 -20.44 -9.49
CA ALA A 31 -7.25 -19.06 -9.74
C ALA A 31 -6.07 -18.64 -8.84
N VAL A 32 -6.14 -18.92 -7.54
CA VAL A 32 -5.04 -18.64 -6.59
C VAL A 32 -3.80 -19.46 -6.95
N GLY A 33 -3.94 -20.74 -7.30
CA GLY A 33 -2.85 -21.60 -7.73
C GLY A 33 -2.16 -21.09 -8.99
N SER A 34 -2.93 -20.63 -9.97
CA SER A 34 -2.39 -20.03 -11.21
C SER A 34 -1.61 -18.75 -10.92
N LEU A 35 -2.14 -17.86 -10.07
CA LEU A 35 -1.44 -16.64 -9.67
C LEU A 35 -0.19 -16.93 -8.82
N THR A 36 -0.23 -17.97 -8.00
CA THR A 36 0.92 -18.45 -7.22
C THR A 36 2.03 -18.95 -8.15
N MET A 37 1.68 -19.67 -9.22
CA MET A 37 2.63 -20.08 -10.26
C MET A 37 3.29 -18.88 -10.92
N VAL A 38 2.49 -17.87 -11.32
CA VAL A 38 3.00 -16.60 -11.88
C VAL A 38 3.94 -15.91 -10.90
N HIS A 39 3.59 -15.87 -9.62
CA HIS A 39 4.43 -15.30 -8.57
C HIS A 39 5.76 -16.04 -8.43
N ALA A 40 5.74 -17.37 -8.40
CA ALA A 40 6.94 -18.21 -8.34
C ALA A 40 7.85 -18.03 -9.57
N ILE A 41 7.28 -17.94 -10.77
CA ILE A 41 8.03 -17.66 -12.01
C ILE A 41 8.70 -16.30 -11.92
N ASN A 42 7.98 -15.24 -11.51
CA ASN A 42 8.54 -13.90 -11.37
C ASN A 42 9.64 -13.83 -10.30
N PHE A 43 9.47 -14.55 -9.18
CA PHE A 43 10.49 -14.68 -8.15
C PHE A 43 11.76 -15.33 -8.70
N TRP A 44 11.63 -16.42 -9.47
CA TRP A 44 12.75 -17.10 -10.08
C TRP A 44 13.46 -16.25 -11.14
N ILE A 45 12.70 -15.55 -11.99
CA ILE A 45 13.24 -14.58 -12.96
C ILE A 45 14.04 -13.49 -12.24
N GLY A 46 13.49 -12.90 -11.18
CA GLY A 46 14.19 -11.89 -10.38
C GLY A 46 15.51 -12.42 -9.81
N LYS A 47 15.53 -13.65 -9.28
CA LYS A 47 16.75 -14.29 -8.78
C LYS A 47 17.79 -14.53 -9.89
N ARG A 48 17.36 -14.92 -11.09
CA ARG A 48 18.25 -15.10 -12.25
C ARG A 48 18.84 -13.77 -12.73
N ARG A 49 18.04 -12.71 -12.79
CA ARG A 49 18.51 -11.35 -13.13
C ARG A 49 19.62 -10.92 -12.17
N LEU A 50 19.38 -11.06 -10.87
CA LEU A 50 20.39 -10.70 -9.86
C LEU A 50 21.69 -11.49 -9.98
N LYS A 51 21.61 -12.79 -10.30
CA LYS A 51 22.79 -13.61 -10.55
C LYS A 51 23.53 -13.16 -11.83
N ALA A 52 22.80 -12.86 -12.90
CA ALA A 52 23.39 -12.37 -14.15
C ALA A 52 24.06 -11.00 -13.98
N CYS A 53 23.56 -10.13 -13.09
CA CYS A 53 24.18 -8.84 -12.78
C CYS A 53 25.50 -8.96 -11.99
N GLU A 54 25.78 -10.11 -11.37
CA GLU A 54 27.10 -10.38 -10.75
C GLU A 54 28.15 -10.76 -11.82
N GLU A 55 27.73 -11.19 -13.01
CA GLU A 55 28.62 -11.58 -14.11
C GLU A 55 28.96 -10.36 -14.97
N THR A 56 30.22 -9.90 -14.91
CA THR A 56 30.68 -8.69 -15.62
C THR A 56 30.69 -8.82 -17.15
N SER A 57 30.54 -10.04 -17.69
CA SER A 57 30.47 -10.30 -19.13
C SER A 57 29.09 -9.98 -19.75
N ILE A 58 28.05 -9.82 -18.94
CA ILE A 58 26.68 -9.58 -19.42
C ILE A 58 26.37 -8.09 -19.35
N GLU A 59 26.35 -7.44 -20.51
CA GLU A 59 26.14 -5.99 -20.60
C GLU A 59 24.74 -5.56 -20.12
N HIS A 60 23.68 -6.32 -20.45
CA HIS A 60 22.30 -6.04 -19.99
C HIS A 60 21.63 -7.28 -19.39
N ALA A 61 21.98 -7.56 -18.13
CA ALA A 61 21.56 -8.76 -17.42
C ALA A 61 20.05 -8.87 -17.14
N THR A 62 19.29 -7.77 -17.29
CA THR A 62 17.84 -7.77 -17.06
C THR A 62 17.00 -8.13 -18.28
N ARG A 63 17.61 -8.14 -19.49
CA ARG A 63 16.94 -8.47 -20.75
C ARG A 63 16.56 -9.95 -20.81
N PRO A 64 15.32 -10.31 -21.19
CA PRO A 64 14.92 -11.70 -21.35
C PRO A 64 15.69 -12.37 -22.50
N SER A 65 16.25 -13.54 -22.22
CA SER A 65 16.98 -14.38 -23.19
C SER A 65 16.22 -15.67 -23.51
N GLY A 66 16.42 -16.18 -24.73
CA GLY A 66 15.78 -17.38 -25.24
C GLY A 66 14.28 -17.22 -25.58
N TYR A 67 13.75 -18.17 -26.35
CA TYR A 67 12.37 -18.11 -26.85
C TYR A 67 11.32 -18.12 -25.74
N ILE A 68 11.49 -18.96 -24.71
CA ILE A 68 10.54 -19.06 -23.59
C ILE A 68 10.55 -17.78 -22.74
N GLY A 69 11.74 -17.24 -22.46
CA GLY A 69 11.89 -16.00 -21.68
C GLY A 69 11.28 -14.80 -22.40
N GLN A 70 11.48 -14.70 -23.71
CA GLN A 70 10.86 -13.69 -24.55
C GLN A 70 9.35 -13.86 -24.60
N ALA A 71 8.83 -15.07 -24.88
CA ALA A 71 7.39 -15.32 -24.91
C ALA A 71 6.70 -14.96 -23.58
N TRP A 72 7.32 -15.29 -22.44
CA TRP A 72 6.83 -14.88 -21.12
C TRP A 72 6.86 -13.36 -20.92
N ALA A 73 7.94 -12.70 -21.34
CA ALA A 73 8.08 -11.25 -21.27
C ALA A 73 7.04 -10.54 -22.16
N THR A 74 6.80 -11.02 -23.37
CA THR A 74 5.74 -10.53 -24.26
C THR A 74 4.36 -10.72 -23.63
N ALA A 75 4.05 -11.92 -23.13
CA ALA A 75 2.76 -12.20 -22.51
C ALA A 75 2.50 -11.30 -21.28
N THR A 76 3.51 -11.13 -20.42
CA THR A 76 3.40 -10.24 -19.26
C THR A 76 3.29 -8.77 -19.64
N ALA A 77 3.97 -8.31 -20.70
CA ALA A 77 3.83 -6.96 -21.23
C ALA A 77 2.41 -6.69 -21.73
N VAL A 78 1.85 -7.59 -22.55
CA VAL A 78 0.47 -7.47 -23.07
C VAL A 78 -0.56 -7.47 -21.94
N ILE A 79 -0.43 -8.35 -20.94
CA ILE A 79 -1.34 -8.36 -19.78
C ILE A 79 -1.23 -7.05 -18.98
N ARG A 80 -0.03 -6.50 -18.80
CA ARG A 80 0.18 -5.21 -18.12
C ARG A 80 -0.47 -4.06 -18.88
N GLU A 81 -0.28 -4.02 -20.19
CA GLU A 81 -0.86 -3.01 -21.09
C GLU A 81 -2.40 -3.02 -21.05
N ILE A 82 -3.04 -4.18 -21.05
CA ILE A 82 -4.50 -4.28 -20.93
C ILE A 82 -4.97 -3.90 -19.50
N SER A 83 -4.18 -4.21 -18.48
CA SER A 83 -4.60 -4.10 -17.08
C SER A 83 -4.37 -2.73 -16.43
N HIS A 84 -3.39 -1.96 -16.90
CA HIS A 84 -2.98 -0.69 -16.31
C HIS A 84 -3.94 0.49 -16.52
N PRO A 85 -4.57 0.69 -17.69
CA PRO A 85 -5.40 1.85 -17.95
C PRO A 85 -6.45 2.11 -16.87
N GLN A 86 -6.60 3.37 -16.49
CA GLN A 86 -7.58 3.79 -15.50
C GLN A 86 -8.21 5.13 -15.91
N LEU A 87 -9.53 5.12 -15.99
CA LEU A 87 -10.31 6.34 -16.13
C LEU A 87 -10.26 7.12 -14.81
N TYR A 88 -9.94 8.42 -14.89
CA TYR A 88 -9.98 9.33 -13.74
C TYR A 88 -11.14 10.32 -13.89
N VAL A 89 -11.93 10.49 -12.83
CA VAL A 89 -13.03 11.46 -12.80
C VAL A 89 -12.52 12.75 -12.13
N PRO A 90 -12.30 13.85 -12.87
CA PRO A 90 -11.67 15.06 -12.33
C PRO A 90 -12.63 15.96 -11.55
N LYS A 91 -13.94 15.74 -11.66
CA LYS A 91 -14.95 16.59 -11.01
C LYS A 91 -14.82 16.54 -9.49
N TYR A 92 -14.64 17.72 -8.87
CA TYR A 92 -14.57 17.87 -7.41
C TYR A 92 -15.83 17.26 -6.75
N GLY A 93 -15.66 16.55 -5.64
CA GLY A 93 -16.75 15.83 -4.97
C GLY A 93 -17.19 14.51 -5.64
N LEU A 94 -16.85 14.26 -6.90
CA LEU A 94 -17.16 13.00 -7.62
C LEU A 94 -15.92 12.12 -7.87
N GLN A 95 -14.74 12.53 -7.39
CA GLN A 95 -13.49 11.77 -7.51
C GLN A 95 -13.58 10.36 -6.88
N TRP A 96 -14.47 10.15 -5.91
CA TRP A 96 -14.72 8.85 -5.30
C TRP A 96 -15.34 7.84 -6.28
N ALA A 97 -16.02 8.32 -7.34
CA ALA A 97 -16.62 7.50 -8.39
C ALA A 97 -15.61 7.08 -9.47
N THR A 98 -14.34 7.42 -9.31
CA THR A 98 -13.24 6.93 -10.16
C THR A 98 -13.24 5.40 -10.15
N PRO A 99 -13.42 4.73 -11.30
CA PRO A 99 -13.48 3.29 -11.34
C PRO A 99 -12.10 2.67 -11.03
N PRO A 100 -12.06 1.37 -10.65
CA PRO A 100 -10.81 0.62 -10.59
C PRO A 100 -10.09 0.60 -11.95
N PRO A 101 -8.77 0.34 -11.98
CA PRO A 101 -8.05 0.09 -13.24
C PRO A 101 -8.64 -1.10 -14.00
N MET A 102 -8.45 -1.11 -15.33
CA MET A 102 -9.05 -2.09 -16.24
C MET A 102 -8.81 -3.54 -15.83
N GLY A 103 -7.63 -3.89 -15.33
CA GLY A 103 -7.34 -5.25 -14.87
C GLY A 103 -8.27 -5.70 -13.73
N ARG A 104 -8.61 -4.80 -12.79
CA ARG A 104 -9.56 -5.12 -11.72
C ARG A 104 -10.99 -5.22 -12.26
N ILE A 105 -11.36 -4.41 -13.25
CA ILE A 105 -12.67 -4.48 -13.91
C ILE A 105 -12.83 -5.83 -14.62
N ILE A 106 -11.84 -6.26 -15.38
CA ILE A 106 -11.87 -7.57 -16.08
C ILE A 106 -12.06 -8.71 -15.07
N VAL A 107 -11.30 -8.71 -13.97
CA VAL A 107 -11.46 -9.71 -12.90
C VAL A 107 -12.89 -9.70 -12.32
N LEU A 108 -13.48 -8.51 -12.10
CA LEU A 108 -14.86 -8.40 -11.62
C LEU A 108 -15.87 -8.93 -12.63
N LEU A 109 -15.69 -8.64 -13.91
CA LEU A 109 -16.59 -9.12 -14.96
C LEU A 109 -16.54 -10.64 -15.08
N CYS A 110 -15.35 -11.24 -15.03
CA CYS A 110 -15.20 -12.70 -14.99
C CYS A 110 -15.87 -13.29 -13.73
N TYR A 111 -15.66 -12.67 -12.58
CA TYR A 111 -16.31 -13.10 -11.33
C TYR A 111 -17.84 -13.01 -11.43
N PHE A 112 -18.39 -11.90 -11.92
CA PHE A 112 -19.84 -11.75 -12.10
C PHE A 112 -20.41 -12.70 -13.13
N ALA A 113 -19.69 -13.00 -14.22
CA ALA A 113 -20.12 -14.01 -15.18
C ALA A 113 -20.28 -15.39 -14.54
N ILE A 114 -19.33 -15.80 -13.68
CA ILE A 114 -19.41 -17.06 -12.92
C ILE A 114 -20.60 -17.03 -11.94
N ILE A 115 -20.77 -15.94 -11.19
CA ILE A 115 -21.87 -15.81 -10.23
C ILE A 115 -23.22 -15.83 -10.95
N ILE A 116 -23.39 -15.06 -12.03
CA ILE A 116 -24.62 -15.04 -12.83
C ILE A 116 -24.89 -16.43 -13.40
N TYR A 117 -23.88 -17.13 -13.92
CA TYR A 117 -24.02 -18.51 -14.38
C TYR A 117 -24.56 -19.42 -13.27
N PHE A 118 -24.00 -19.37 -12.05
CA PHE A 118 -24.53 -20.14 -10.92
C PHE A 118 -25.94 -19.74 -10.49
N MET A 119 -26.31 -18.46 -10.64
CA MET A 119 -27.66 -17.98 -10.30
C MET A 119 -28.72 -18.52 -11.27
N VAL A 120 -28.42 -18.59 -12.57
CA VAL A 120 -29.43 -18.85 -13.60
C VAL A 120 -29.42 -20.27 -14.14
N TRP A 121 -28.28 -20.98 -14.09
CA TRP A 121 -28.13 -22.29 -14.71
C TRP A 121 -29.16 -23.29 -14.19
N ASN A 122 -30.03 -23.74 -15.08
CA ASN A 122 -31.10 -24.69 -14.81
C ASN A 122 -32.04 -24.26 -13.66
N ALA A 123 -32.04 -22.98 -13.28
CA ALA A 123 -32.84 -22.43 -12.19
C ALA A 123 -34.05 -21.63 -12.69
N VAL A 124 -33.99 -21.10 -13.91
CA VAL A 124 -35.08 -20.35 -14.54
C VAL A 124 -35.90 -21.31 -15.39
N LYS A 125 -36.92 -21.93 -14.78
CA LYS A 125 -37.88 -22.83 -15.45
C LYS A 125 -39.30 -22.37 -15.14
N ASP A 126 -40.11 -22.21 -16.16
CA ASP A 126 -41.51 -21.78 -16.01
C ASP A 126 -42.37 -22.95 -15.49
N ASP A 127 -42.37 -23.13 -14.17
CA ASP A 127 -43.15 -24.13 -13.46
C ASP A 127 -43.61 -23.61 -12.09
N ALA A 128 -44.37 -24.44 -11.36
CA ALA A 128 -44.93 -24.06 -10.06
C ALA A 128 -43.87 -23.65 -9.03
N LEU A 129 -42.63 -24.14 -9.17
CA LEU A 129 -41.52 -23.86 -8.26
C LEU A 129 -40.61 -22.72 -8.79
N TYR A 130 -41.04 -21.95 -9.79
CA TYR A 130 -40.23 -20.90 -10.40
C TYR A 130 -39.58 -19.95 -9.37
N TRP A 131 -40.39 -19.40 -8.46
CA TRP A 131 -39.91 -18.44 -7.45
C TRP A 131 -39.03 -19.11 -6.40
N GLU A 132 -39.50 -20.22 -5.83
CA GLU A 132 -38.80 -20.98 -4.81
C GLU A 132 -37.42 -21.45 -5.28
N ARG A 133 -37.34 -21.97 -6.51
CA ARG A 133 -36.13 -22.52 -7.12
C ARG A 133 -35.05 -21.47 -7.29
N ILE A 134 -35.42 -20.29 -7.81
CA ILE A 134 -34.50 -19.16 -7.97
C ILE A 134 -34.07 -18.66 -6.59
N GLY A 135 -35.01 -18.51 -5.66
CA GLY A 135 -34.74 -18.11 -4.28
C GLY A 135 -33.75 -19.03 -3.58
N TYR A 136 -33.99 -20.34 -3.63
CA TYR A 136 -33.15 -21.37 -3.01
C TYR A 136 -31.77 -21.47 -3.66
N ARG A 137 -31.68 -21.39 -4.99
CA ARG A 137 -30.38 -21.34 -5.71
C ARG A 137 -29.54 -20.16 -5.23
N ASN A 138 -30.17 -18.99 -5.11
CA ASN A 138 -29.48 -17.78 -4.67
C ASN A 138 -29.10 -17.81 -3.18
N ALA A 139 -29.77 -18.62 -2.35
CA ALA A 139 -29.32 -18.91 -0.98
C ALA A 139 -27.93 -19.54 -1.00
N TRP A 140 -27.75 -20.58 -1.84
CA TRP A 140 -26.48 -21.28 -2.00
C TRP A 140 -25.40 -20.40 -2.65
N VAL A 141 -25.75 -19.62 -3.67
CA VAL A 141 -24.82 -18.64 -4.29
C VAL A 141 -24.38 -17.58 -3.29
N SER A 142 -25.25 -17.14 -2.38
CA SER A 142 -24.88 -16.19 -1.33
C SER A 142 -23.97 -16.82 -0.28
N ILE A 143 -24.32 -17.99 0.23
CA ILE A 143 -23.54 -18.63 1.31
C ILE A 143 -22.17 -19.14 0.84
N MET A 144 -22.00 -19.55 -0.43
CA MET A 144 -20.68 -19.96 -0.93
C MET A 144 -19.68 -18.78 -1.00
N GLN A 145 -20.17 -17.54 -1.18
CA GLN A 145 -19.36 -16.32 -1.21
C GLN A 145 -18.98 -15.81 0.19
N LEU A 146 -19.78 -16.15 1.21
CA LEU A 146 -19.60 -15.65 2.59
C LEU A 146 -18.18 -15.90 3.13
N PRO A 147 -17.60 -17.13 3.09
CA PRO A 147 -16.27 -17.36 3.64
C PRO A 147 -15.18 -16.64 2.85
N PHE A 148 -15.35 -16.51 1.52
CA PHE A 148 -14.40 -15.78 0.69
C PHE A 148 -14.33 -14.29 1.06
N THR A 149 -15.48 -13.71 1.41
CA THR A 149 -15.55 -12.33 1.93
C THR A 149 -14.70 -12.16 3.19
N PHE A 150 -14.74 -13.11 4.13
CA PHE A 150 -13.91 -13.07 5.34
C PHE A 150 -12.44 -13.38 5.04
N LEU A 151 -12.13 -14.34 4.17
CA LEU A 151 -10.77 -14.66 3.76
C LEU A 151 -10.03 -13.44 3.17
N LEU A 152 -10.73 -12.64 2.37
CA LEU A 152 -10.19 -11.42 1.76
C LEU A 152 -10.01 -10.25 2.75
N SER A 153 -10.72 -10.24 3.88
CA SER A 153 -10.62 -9.17 4.88
C SER A 153 -9.50 -9.37 5.91
N MET A 154 -8.91 -10.57 5.95
CA MET A 154 -7.82 -10.92 6.86
C MET A 154 -6.59 -10.05 6.60
N LYS A 155 -5.96 -9.53 7.67
CA LYS A 155 -4.65 -8.87 7.59
C LYS A 155 -3.53 -9.90 7.47
N PHE A 156 -3.67 -11.03 8.18
CA PHE A 156 -2.87 -12.23 7.96
C PHE A 156 -3.44 -13.01 6.76
N ASN A 157 -3.26 -12.45 5.58
CA ASN A 157 -3.93 -12.94 4.38
C ASN A 157 -3.15 -14.08 3.71
N VAL A 158 -3.63 -15.31 3.84
CA VAL A 158 -3.02 -16.50 3.22
C VAL A 158 -3.02 -16.39 1.69
N VAL A 159 -4.12 -15.89 1.11
CA VAL A 159 -4.21 -15.68 -0.36
C VAL A 159 -3.18 -14.65 -0.80
N GLY A 160 -3.05 -13.54 -0.08
CA GLY A 160 -2.03 -12.53 -0.31
C GLY A 160 -0.62 -13.10 -0.27
N PHE A 161 -0.31 -13.91 0.73
CA PHE A 161 0.99 -14.57 0.85
C PHE A 161 1.31 -15.44 -0.38
N LEU A 162 0.38 -16.30 -0.80
CA LEU A 162 0.58 -17.23 -1.92
C LEU A 162 0.82 -16.51 -3.25
N ILE A 163 0.01 -15.49 -3.55
CA ILE A 163 0.10 -14.78 -4.84
C ILE A 163 1.14 -13.64 -4.84
N GLY A 164 1.82 -13.39 -3.71
CA GLY A 164 2.72 -12.26 -3.55
C GLY A 164 2.00 -10.90 -3.57
N SER A 165 0.84 -10.79 -2.92
CA SER A 165 0.07 -9.56 -2.74
C SER A 165 -0.14 -9.24 -1.25
N SER A 166 -0.57 -8.02 -0.93
CA SER A 166 -0.88 -7.61 0.44
C SER A 166 -2.39 -7.57 0.67
N HIS A 167 -2.81 -7.68 1.93
CA HIS A 167 -4.22 -7.55 2.29
C HIS A 167 -4.83 -6.22 1.80
N GLU A 168 -4.08 -5.12 1.90
CA GLU A 168 -4.47 -3.80 1.40
C GLU A 168 -4.77 -3.84 -0.13
N LYS A 169 -3.93 -4.56 -0.90
CA LYS A 169 -4.07 -4.73 -2.35
C LYS A 169 -5.18 -5.71 -2.75
N LEU A 170 -5.66 -6.55 -1.82
CA LEU A 170 -6.78 -7.47 -2.03
C LEU A 170 -8.12 -6.93 -1.51
N ASN A 171 -8.09 -5.95 -0.62
CA ASN A 171 -9.29 -5.45 0.06
C ASN A 171 -10.31 -4.79 -0.90
N TRP A 172 -9.90 -4.42 -2.12
CA TRP A 172 -10.89 -4.00 -3.14
C TRP A 172 -11.82 -5.15 -3.52
N LEU A 173 -11.34 -6.38 -3.59
CA LEU A 173 -12.13 -7.55 -3.93
C LEU A 173 -13.11 -7.89 -2.79
N HIS A 174 -12.68 -7.80 -1.52
CA HIS A 174 -13.58 -7.94 -0.35
C HIS A 174 -14.82 -7.04 -0.48
N ARG A 175 -14.63 -5.76 -0.84
CA ARG A 175 -15.73 -4.81 -1.02
C ARG A 175 -16.68 -5.19 -2.15
N TRP A 176 -16.17 -5.74 -3.25
CA TRP A 176 -17.01 -6.11 -4.39
C TRP A 176 -17.73 -7.44 -4.16
N VAL A 177 -17.06 -8.45 -3.61
CA VAL A 177 -17.69 -9.72 -3.21
C VAL A 177 -18.80 -9.46 -2.19
N GLY A 178 -18.59 -8.60 -1.19
CA GLY A 178 -19.63 -8.24 -0.23
C GLY A 178 -20.86 -7.57 -0.88
N ARG A 179 -20.66 -6.73 -1.90
CA ARG A 179 -21.76 -6.13 -2.67
C ARG A 179 -22.47 -7.14 -3.56
N THR A 180 -21.75 -8.06 -4.18
CA THR A 180 -22.34 -9.16 -4.96
C THR A 180 -23.16 -10.07 -4.06
N MET A 181 -22.66 -10.40 -2.87
CA MET A 181 -23.38 -11.17 -1.87
C MET A 181 -24.67 -10.47 -1.43
N PHE A 182 -24.67 -9.14 -1.32
CA PHE A 182 -25.91 -8.38 -1.07
C PHE A 182 -26.92 -8.53 -2.21
N VAL A 183 -26.49 -8.48 -3.48
CA VAL A 183 -27.37 -8.71 -4.63
C VAL A 183 -27.94 -10.13 -4.60
N THR A 184 -27.10 -11.15 -4.44
CA THR A 184 -27.57 -12.55 -4.44
C THR A 184 -28.46 -12.85 -3.24
N ALA A 185 -28.18 -12.26 -2.07
CA ALA A 185 -29.03 -12.42 -0.87
C ALA A 185 -30.38 -11.71 -1.03
N THR A 186 -30.41 -10.59 -1.76
CA THR A 186 -31.66 -9.90 -2.10
C THR A 186 -32.49 -10.74 -3.06
N VAL A 187 -31.87 -11.31 -4.10
CA VAL A 187 -32.55 -12.23 -5.02
C VAL A 187 -33.10 -13.44 -4.25
N HIS A 188 -32.31 -14.02 -3.35
CA HIS A 188 -32.76 -15.09 -2.45
C HIS A 188 -34.03 -14.71 -1.68
N GLY A 189 -33.98 -13.67 -0.87
CA GLY A 189 -35.10 -13.30 0.02
C GLY A 189 -36.35 -12.84 -0.73
N TRP A 190 -36.20 -12.03 -1.78
CA TRP A 190 -37.35 -11.42 -2.46
C TRP A 190 -38.07 -12.38 -3.42
N HIS A 191 -37.41 -13.45 -3.90
CA HIS A 191 -38.12 -14.47 -4.68
C HIS A 191 -39.05 -15.30 -3.78
N PHE A 192 -38.57 -15.73 -2.60
CA PHE A 192 -39.44 -16.35 -1.59
C PHE A 192 -40.56 -15.41 -1.16
N TRP A 193 -40.24 -14.15 -0.87
CA TRP A 193 -41.26 -13.16 -0.50
C TRP A 193 -42.34 -12.98 -1.58
N THR A 194 -41.94 -12.94 -2.85
CA THR A 194 -42.86 -12.79 -3.98
C THR A 194 -43.78 -14.00 -4.10
N GLU A 195 -43.27 -15.21 -3.91
CA GLU A 195 -44.06 -16.43 -3.89
C GLU A 195 -45.15 -16.38 -2.80
N TRP A 196 -44.76 -16.03 -1.58
CA TRP A 196 -45.67 -15.97 -0.43
C TRP A 196 -46.76 -14.92 -0.60
N VAL A 197 -46.43 -13.77 -1.19
CA VAL A 197 -47.42 -12.73 -1.52
C VAL A 197 -48.39 -13.22 -2.58
N ARG A 198 -47.92 -13.91 -3.62
CA ARG A 198 -48.77 -14.40 -4.71
C ARG A 198 -49.73 -15.50 -4.27
N ALA A 199 -49.34 -16.29 -3.29
CA ALA A 199 -50.15 -17.35 -2.72
C ALA A 199 -50.88 -16.94 -1.42
N ASP A 200 -50.80 -15.65 -1.05
CA ASP A 200 -51.52 -15.02 0.07
C ASP A 200 -51.31 -15.70 1.44
N PHE A 201 -50.07 -16.10 1.75
CA PHE A 201 -49.75 -16.82 2.99
C PHE A 201 -48.54 -16.29 3.78
N VAL A 202 -48.10 -15.04 3.51
CA VAL A 202 -46.93 -14.42 4.17
C VAL A 202 -46.98 -14.50 5.70
N GLU A 203 -48.10 -14.14 6.31
CA GLU A 203 -48.25 -14.14 7.77
C GLU A 203 -48.15 -15.56 8.35
N TYR A 204 -48.78 -16.52 7.68
CA TYR A 204 -48.71 -17.92 8.06
C TYR A 204 -47.25 -18.43 7.97
N GLU A 205 -46.56 -18.14 6.88
CA GLU A 205 -45.16 -18.54 6.67
C GLU A 205 -44.22 -17.98 7.74
N LEU A 206 -44.36 -16.70 8.09
CA LEU A 206 -43.54 -16.07 9.15
C LEU A 206 -43.83 -16.64 10.54
N GLN A 207 -45.00 -17.24 10.76
CA GLN A 207 -45.34 -17.94 12.00
C GLN A 207 -44.72 -19.34 12.03
N ILE A 208 -44.81 -20.10 10.94
CA ILE A 208 -44.33 -21.49 10.89
C ILE A 208 -42.81 -21.61 10.65
N MET A 209 -42.18 -20.62 10.01
CA MET A 209 -40.76 -20.61 9.68
C MET A 209 -40.00 -19.45 10.35
N PRO A 210 -39.70 -19.56 11.66
CA PRO A 210 -38.98 -18.50 12.39
C PRO A 210 -37.58 -18.20 11.85
N LEU A 211 -36.96 -19.14 11.11
CA LEU A 211 -35.66 -18.94 10.44
C LEU A 211 -35.65 -17.73 9.49
N VAL A 212 -36.80 -17.40 8.89
CA VAL A 212 -36.98 -16.29 7.96
C VAL A 212 -36.73 -14.95 8.66
N LYS A 213 -37.18 -14.81 9.91
CA LYS A 213 -36.98 -13.58 10.71
C LYS A 213 -35.50 -13.28 10.91
N TYR A 214 -34.69 -14.31 11.20
CA TYR A 214 -33.24 -14.18 11.30
C TYR A 214 -32.59 -13.84 9.94
N GLY A 215 -33.11 -14.41 8.84
CA GLY A 215 -32.66 -14.10 7.48
C GLY A 215 -32.90 -12.64 7.09
N ILE A 216 -34.11 -12.13 7.33
CA ILE A 216 -34.46 -10.72 7.09
C ILE A 216 -33.59 -9.79 7.94
N ALA A 217 -33.39 -10.13 9.22
CA ALA A 217 -32.51 -9.36 10.10
C ALA A 217 -31.05 -9.36 9.61
N ALA A 218 -30.52 -10.51 9.19
CA ALA A 218 -29.17 -10.61 8.64
C ALA A 218 -29.02 -9.83 7.32
N TRP A 219 -30.02 -9.88 6.44
CA TRP A 219 -30.07 -9.08 5.22
C TRP A 219 -30.11 -7.59 5.53
N GLY A 220 -30.89 -7.16 6.51
CA GLY A 220 -30.93 -5.76 6.97
C GLY A 220 -29.57 -5.26 7.44
N ILE A 221 -28.82 -6.09 8.18
CA ILE A 221 -27.44 -5.78 8.57
C ILE A 221 -26.51 -5.71 7.35
N LEU A 222 -26.65 -6.62 6.40
CA LEU A 222 -25.85 -6.62 5.17
C LEU A 222 -26.11 -5.34 4.34
N LEU A 223 -27.38 -4.96 4.16
CA LEU A 223 -27.78 -3.70 3.52
C LEU A 223 -27.15 -2.50 4.24
N PHE A 224 -27.30 -2.44 5.56
CA PHE A 224 -26.74 -1.38 6.38
C PHE A 224 -25.23 -1.26 6.20
N ASN A 225 -24.51 -2.39 6.19
CA ASN A 225 -23.08 -2.44 5.95
C ASN A 225 -22.69 -1.95 4.55
N VAL A 226 -23.47 -2.29 3.52
CA VAL A 226 -23.23 -1.82 2.14
C VAL A 226 -23.45 -0.30 2.04
N VAL A 227 -24.55 0.21 2.60
CA VAL A 227 -24.90 1.65 2.58
C VAL A 227 -23.87 2.49 3.33
N VAL A 228 -23.56 2.12 4.57
CA VAL A 228 -22.59 2.86 5.40
C VAL A 228 -21.15 2.65 4.89
N GLY A 229 -20.91 1.57 4.16
CA GLY A 229 -19.65 1.28 3.47
C GLY A 229 -19.36 2.10 2.20
N PHE A 230 -20.30 2.90 1.70
CA PHE A 230 -20.04 3.80 0.58
C PHE A 230 -18.96 4.83 0.93
N VAL A 231 -18.10 5.13 -0.05
CA VAL A 231 -16.90 5.96 0.17
C VAL A 231 -17.22 7.33 0.78
N PRO A 232 -18.24 8.08 0.33
CA PRO A 232 -18.57 9.37 0.94
C PRO A 232 -18.95 9.24 2.42
N VAL A 233 -19.80 8.26 2.76
CA VAL A 233 -20.28 8.05 4.14
C VAL A 233 -19.14 7.62 5.05
N ARG A 234 -18.36 6.62 4.62
CA ARG A 234 -17.23 6.10 5.39
C ARG A 234 -16.17 7.15 5.71
N ARG A 235 -15.95 8.13 4.81
CA ARG A 235 -14.94 9.18 5.01
C ARG A 235 -15.37 10.26 5.99
N MET A 236 -16.65 10.36 6.35
CA MET A 236 -17.11 11.34 7.34
C MET A 236 -16.56 11.02 8.72
N VAL A 237 -16.67 9.75 9.15
CA VAL A 237 -16.09 9.26 10.42
C VAL A 237 -15.61 7.81 10.27
N TYR A 238 -14.38 7.64 9.82
CA TYR A 238 -13.80 6.32 9.53
C TYR A 238 -13.71 5.40 10.78
N GLU A 239 -13.38 5.96 11.94
CA GLU A 239 -13.22 5.20 13.19
C GLU A 239 -14.55 4.57 13.64
N ILE A 240 -15.64 5.34 13.62
CA ILE A 240 -16.99 4.84 13.93
C ILE A 240 -17.40 3.80 12.89
N TRP A 241 -17.21 4.10 11.60
CA TRP A 241 -17.53 3.16 10.52
C TRP A 241 -16.86 1.80 10.73
N LEU A 242 -15.57 1.77 11.07
CA LEU A 242 -14.81 0.54 11.25
C LEU A 242 -15.34 -0.28 12.44
N ILE A 243 -15.59 0.36 13.58
CA ILE A 243 -16.12 -0.33 14.78
C ILE A 243 -17.50 -0.90 14.49
N GLN A 244 -18.39 -0.09 13.91
CA GLN A 244 -19.75 -0.52 13.53
C GLN A 244 -19.69 -1.71 12.56
N HIS A 245 -18.83 -1.64 11.54
CA HIS A 245 -18.73 -2.69 10.52
C HIS A 245 -18.30 -4.03 11.13
N ILE A 246 -17.37 -4.02 12.10
CA ILE A 246 -16.93 -5.22 12.81
C ILE A 246 -18.05 -5.78 13.69
N ILE A 247 -18.69 -4.95 14.52
CA ILE A 247 -19.76 -5.38 15.44
C ILE A 247 -20.94 -5.94 14.66
N SER A 248 -21.40 -5.22 13.64
CA SER A 248 -22.52 -5.66 12.80
C SER A 248 -22.18 -6.92 11.99
N SER A 249 -20.93 -7.11 11.54
CA SER A 249 -20.53 -8.36 10.89
C SER A 249 -20.57 -9.57 11.84
N ILE A 250 -20.20 -9.39 13.11
CA ILE A 250 -20.34 -10.44 14.14
C ILE A 250 -21.81 -10.75 14.41
N ALA A 251 -22.65 -9.72 14.55
CA ALA A 251 -24.08 -9.88 14.72
C ALA A 251 -24.72 -10.61 13.52
N MET A 252 -24.30 -10.27 12.29
CA MET A 252 -24.74 -10.95 11.07
C MET A 252 -24.38 -12.44 11.09
N LEU A 253 -23.15 -12.80 11.46
CA LEU A 253 -22.74 -14.21 11.59
C LEU A 253 -23.57 -14.96 12.65
N ALA A 254 -23.90 -14.30 13.77
CA ALA A 254 -24.76 -14.88 14.81
C ALA A 254 -26.19 -15.14 14.28
N LEU A 255 -26.80 -14.17 13.60
CA LEU A 255 -28.13 -14.34 12.99
C LEU A 255 -28.12 -15.43 11.91
N LEU A 256 -27.07 -15.47 11.09
CA LEU A 256 -26.88 -16.50 10.08
C LEU A 256 -26.76 -17.90 10.69
N SER A 257 -26.28 -18.06 11.92
CA SER A 257 -26.22 -19.36 12.60
C SER A 257 -27.60 -19.98 12.88
N TYR A 258 -28.63 -19.12 13.03
CA TYR A 258 -30.03 -19.49 13.21
C TYR A 258 -30.81 -19.55 11.89
N HIS A 259 -30.36 -18.84 10.86
CA HIS A 259 -30.97 -18.84 9.53
C HIS A 259 -30.51 -20.00 8.65
N ILE A 260 -29.22 -20.35 8.69
CA ILE A 260 -28.61 -21.33 7.78
C ILE A 260 -28.94 -22.77 8.23
N PRO A 261 -29.45 -23.63 7.32
CA PRO A 261 -29.75 -25.03 7.63
C PRO A 261 -28.48 -25.86 7.88
N ALA A 262 -28.61 -26.95 8.63
CA ALA A 262 -27.47 -27.74 9.13
C ALA A 262 -26.51 -28.21 8.03
N ASN A 263 -27.04 -28.60 6.87
CA ASN A 263 -26.30 -29.06 5.71
C ASN A 263 -25.38 -28.00 5.07
N ALA A 264 -25.64 -26.71 5.29
CA ALA A 264 -24.86 -25.60 4.74
C ALA A 264 -24.01 -24.86 5.80
N LYS A 265 -24.13 -25.25 7.09
CA LYS A 265 -23.39 -24.61 8.21
C LYS A 265 -21.87 -24.71 8.10
N TYR A 266 -21.33 -25.65 7.32
CA TYR A 266 -19.88 -25.76 7.13
C TYR A 266 -19.29 -24.49 6.48
N MET A 267 -20.01 -23.80 5.60
CA MET A 267 -19.56 -22.51 5.02
C MET A 267 -19.56 -21.40 6.08
N LEU A 268 -20.57 -21.37 6.96
CA LEU A 268 -20.59 -20.44 8.09
C LEU A 268 -19.37 -20.67 9.00
N TRP A 269 -19.12 -21.93 9.38
CA TRP A 269 -17.98 -22.28 10.23
C TRP A 269 -16.64 -21.95 9.56
N MET A 270 -16.49 -22.15 8.26
CA MET A 270 -15.30 -21.73 7.53
C MET A 270 -15.07 -20.20 7.63
N SER A 271 -16.14 -19.41 7.55
CA SER A 271 -16.09 -17.95 7.73
C SER A 271 -15.64 -17.57 9.16
N VAL A 272 -16.19 -18.24 10.17
CA VAL A 272 -15.81 -18.07 11.58
C VAL A 272 -14.36 -18.47 11.81
N SER A 273 -13.89 -19.56 11.21
CA SER A 273 -12.50 -20.03 11.31
C SER A 273 -11.51 -19.01 10.73
N PHE A 274 -11.79 -18.42 9.57
CA PHE A 274 -10.96 -17.37 8.99
C PHE A 274 -10.88 -16.12 9.87
N LEU A 275 -12.01 -15.69 10.42
CA LEU A 275 -12.04 -14.57 11.36
C LEU A 275 -11.23 -14.88 12.62
N ALA A 276 -11.46 -16.04 13.25
CA ALA A 276 -10.78 -16.46 14.46
C ALA A 276 -9.26 -16.58 14.25
N PHE A 277 -8.83 -17.19 13.15
CA PHE A 277 -7.42 -17.31 12.78
C PHE A 277 -6.75 -15.94 12.65
N ASP A 278 -7.36 -15.00 11.91
CA ASP A 278 -6.79 -13.66 11.77
C ASP A 278 -6.71 -12.93 13.12
N ARG A 279 -7.73 -13.04 13.97
CA ARG A 279 -7.68 -12.43 15.31
C ARG A 279 -6.55 -13.04 16.15
N ALA A 280 -6.45 -14.36 16.21
CA ALA A 280 -5.42 -15.07 16.97
C ALA A 280 -4.00 -14.73 16.46
N ALA A 281 -3.78 -14.74 15.14
CA ALA A 281 -2.49 -14.41 14.55
C ALA A 281 -2.05 -12.97 14.85
N ARG A 282 -2.98 -12.00 14.81
CA ARG A 282 -2.68 -10.61 15.16
C ARG A 282 -2.36 -10.44 16.64
N TRP A 283 -3.07 -11.12 17.53
CA TRP A 283 -2.80 -11.06 18.97
C TRP A 283 -1.46 -11.69 19.31
N ALA A 284 -1.14 -12.84 18.70
CA ALA A 284 0.15 -13.50 18.83
C ALA A 284 1.30 -12.60 18.34
N LEU A 285 1.16 -11.99 17.15
CA LEU A 285 2.17 -11.06 16.62
C LEU A 285 2.33 -9.82 17.51
N THR A 286 1.23 -9.24 17.97
CA THR A 286 1.25 -8.08 18.86
C THR A 286 1.98 -8.42 20.16
N GLY A 287 1.69 -9.58 20.76
CA GLY A 287 2.40 -10.08 21.93
C GLY A 287 3.89 -10.25 21.65
N TRP A 288 4.24 -10.95 20.56
CA TRP A 288 5.63 -11.22 20.19
C TRP A 288 6.46 -9.95 19.97
N GLN A 289 5.93 -8.98 19.23
CA GLN A 289 6.68 -7.79 18.82
C GLN A 289 6.76 -6.69 19.88
N ASN A 290 5.88 -6.73 20.88
CA ASN A 290 5.76 -5.66 21.88
C ASN A 290 6.08 -6.14 23.29
N THR A 291 6.53 -7.39 23.48
CA THR A 291 6.92 -7.89 24.80
C THR A 291 8.40 -8.28 24.83
N ARG A 292 9.17 -7.73 25.76
CA ARG A 292 10.54 -8.21 26.07
C ARG A 292 10.41 -9.37 27.05
N TRP A 293 10.71 -10.59 26.64
CA TRP A 293 10.75 -11.74 27.55
C TRP A 293 12.10 -11.87 28.24
N ARG A 294 13.19 -11.41 27.61
CA ARG A 294 14.54 -11.35 28.19
C ARG A 294 15.01 -9.90 28.23
N VAL A 295 15.39 -9.43 29.42
CA VAL A 295 16.05 -8.14 29.61
C VAL A 295 17.54 -8.38 29.41
N GLU A 296 17.98 -8.53 28.16
CA GLU A 296 19.41 -8.42 27.89
C GLU A 296 19.85 -6.98 28.13
N LYS A 297 21.03 -6.83 28.74
CA LYS A 297 21.71 -5.53 28.91
C LYS A 297 22.24 -5.05 27.56
N SER A 298 21.38 -4.93 26.55
CA SER A 298 21.75 -4.23 25.32
C SER A 298 22.03 -2.77 25.68
N THR A 299 23.13 -2.23 25.19
CA THR A 299 23.55 -0.83 25.37
C THR A 299 22.51 0.19 24.88
N CYS A 300 21.53 -0.28 24.10
CA CYS A 300 20.37 0.45 23.63
C CYS A 300 19.17 0.30 24.59
N SER A 301 18.79 1.37 25.28
CA SER A 301 17.66 1.44 26.22
C SER A 301 16.32 1.82 25.55
N GLY A 302 16.00 1.19 24.41
CA GLY A 302 14.88 1.60 23.55
C GLY A 302 13.50 0.98 23.88
N MET A 303 13.46 -0.22 24.43
CA MET A 303 12.21 -0.97 24.60
C MET A 303 11.95 -1.32 26.06
N LYS A 304 10.71 -1.14 26.48
CA LYS A 304 10.24 -1.48 27.84
C LYS A 304 9.84 -2.94 27.88
N ARG A 305 9.56 -3.47 29.07
CA ARG A 305 8.96 -4.82 29.22
C ARG A 305 7.72 -5.00 28.33
N LEU A 306 6.93 -3.92 28.22
CA LEU A 306 5.77 -3.81 27.33
C LEU A 306 5.90 -2.54 26.47
N GLY A 307 5.87 -2.70 25.16
CA GLY A 307 5.90 -1.63 24.17
C GLY A 307 7.29 -1.01 23.93
N HIS A 308 7.32 -0.11 22.96
CA HIS A 308 8.52 0.58 22.46
C HIS A 308 8.55 2.02 22.95
N ASN A 309 9.75 2.57 23.20
CA ASN A 309 9.90 4.01 23.41
C ASN A 309 9.83 4.73 22.07
N ILE A 310 8.91 5.69 22.00
CA ILE A 310 8.65 6.53 20.84
C ILE A 310 9.06 7.96 21.17
N SER A 311 9.91 8.55 20.34
CA SER A 311 10.21 9.99 20.38
C SER A 311 9.53 10.69 19.21
N LEU A 312 8.93 11.85 19.49
CA LEU A 312 8.24 12.68 18.52
C LEU A 312 9.01 13.98 18.32
N ARG A 313 9.21 14.38 17.06
CA ARG A 313 9.77 15.67 16.69
C ARG A 313 8.86 16.35 15.68
N ALA A 314 8.33 17.52 16.01
CA ALA A 314 7.61 18.35 15.06
C ALA A 314 8.59 18.97 14.05
N VAL A 315 8.21 19.00 12.78
CA VAL A 315 8.96 19.63 11.69
C VAL A 315 7.97 20.49 10.90
N GLY A 316 8.21 21.80 10.86
CA GLY A 316 7.28 22.76 10.28
C GLY A 316 5.87 22.72 10.92
N ASP A 317 4.88 23.19 10.17
CA ASP A 317 3.54 23.44 10.71
C ASP A 317 2.60 22.22 10.70
N SER A 318 2.99 21.12 10.07
CA SER A 318 2.08 19.98 9.90
C SER A 318 2.73 18.60 9.84
N ILE A 319 4.04 18.48 10.05
CA ILE A 319 4.74 17.19 9.97
C ILE A 319 5.29 16.79 11.34
N THR A 320 5.21 15.50 11.64
CA THR A 320 5.85 14.89 12.81
C THR A 320 6.73 13.73 12.36
N VAL A 321 8.02 13.81 12.70
CA VAL A 321 8.96 12.70 12.58
C VAL A 321 8.87 11.88 13.87
N LEU A 322 8.34 10.68 13.74
CA LEU A 322 8.18 9.73 14.84
C LEU A 322 9.28 8.67 14.74
N THR A 323 10.07 8.52 15.80
CA THR A 323 11.12 7.49 15.86
C THR A 323 10.79 6.46 16.93
N ILE A 324 10.67 5.19 16.51
CA ILE A 324 10.53 4.02 17.37
C ILE A 324 11.93 3.49 17.62
N LYS A 325 12.36 3.47 18.89
CA LYS A 325 13.68 3.00 19.28
C LYS A 325 13.68 1.48 19.47
N ASP A 326 14.70 0.81 18.94
CA ASP A 326 15.00 -0.61 19.19
C ASP A 326 13.86 -1.57 18.77
N ALA A 327 13.45 -1.47 17.51
CA ALA A 327 12.48 -2.33 16.88
C ALA A 327 13.03 -3.75 16.66
N GLN A 328 12.36 -4.75 17.25
CA GLN A 328 12.74 -6.16 17.23
C GLN A 328 12.21 -6.91 15.98
N PHE A 329 12.21 -6.26 14.82
CA PHE A 329 11.84 -6.89 13.55
C PHE A 329 12.64 -6.28 12.40
N LYS A 330 12.79 -7.06 11.33
CA LYS A 330 13.36 -6.59 10.07
C LYS A 330 12.25 -6.09 9.17
N TRP A 331 12.53 -5.08 8.37
CA TRP A 331 11.59 -4.57 7.37
C TRP A 331 12.32 -4.28 6.07
N HIS A 332 11.53 -4.22 5.01
CA HIS A 332 11.97 -3.79 3.70
C HIS A 332 11.32 -2.45 3.31
N PRO A 333 11.96 -1.67 2.41
CA PRO A 333 11.37 -0.45 1.87
C PRO A 333 10.01 -0.70 1.24
N GLY A 334 9.06 0.19 1.53
CA GLY A 334 7.68 0.10 1.04
C GLY A 334 6.74 -0.70 1.95
N GLN A 335 7.23 -1.29 3.03
CA GLN A 335 6.37 -1.88 4.05
C GLN A 335 5.84 -0.82 5.02
N HIS A 336 4.72 -1.13 5.67
CA HIS A 336 4.08 -0.27 6.67
C HIS A 336 3.83 -1.03 7.97
N ILE A 337 3.60 -0.31 9.05
CA ILE A 337 3.21 -0.87 10.35
C ILE A 337 1.93 -0.21 10.84
N TYR A 338 1.19 -0.93 11.67
CA TYR A 338 0.11 -0.36 12.46
C TYR A 338 0.65 0.13 13.78
N LEU A 339 0.48 1.43 14.04
CA LEU A 339 0.95 2.11 15.25
C LEU A 339 -0.22 2.35 16.19
N TRP A 340 -0.03 1.99 17.46
CA TRP A 340 -0.96 2.28 18.55
C TRP A 340 -0.23 2.99 19.70
N ILE A 341 -0.69 4.20 20.05
CA ILE A 341 -0.15 4.99 21.17
C ILE A 341 -1.29 5.24 22.16
N PRO A 342 -1.42 4.45 23.25
CA PRO A 342 -2.56 4.53 24.15
C PRO A 342 -2.82 5.93 24.73
N ARG A 343 -1.76 6.69 25.02
CA ARG A 343 -1.87 8.08 25.53
C ARG A 343 -2.50 9.06 24.54
N LEU A 344 -2.47 8.75 23.25
CA LEU A 344 -3.01 9.59 22.18
C LEU A 344 -4.27 8.97 21.54
N GLY A 345 -4.62 7.73 21.88
CA GLY A 345 -5.80 7.02 21.40
C GLY A 345 -5.83 5.60 21.98
N LEU A 346 -6.75 5.33 22.91
CA LEU A 346 -6.73 4.10 23.70
C LEU A 346 -6.99 2.84 22.87
N LEU A 347 -7.84 2.91 21.85
CA LEU A 347 -8.25 1.76 21.02
C LEU A 347 -8.02 2.02 19.53
N GLU A 348 -7.13 2.96 19.21
CA GLU A 348 -6.89 3.41 17.84
C GLU A 348 -5.56 2.89 17.32
N SER A 349 -5.59 2.17 16.20
CA SER A 349 -4.40 1.65 15.54
C SER A 349 -4.40 2.08 14.08
N HIS A 350 -3.39 2.85 13.68
CA HIS A 350 -3.34 3.52 12.38
C HIS A 350 -2.14 3.04 11.55
N PRO A 351 -2.31 2.79 10.23
CA PRO A 351 -1.21 2.34 9.37
C PRO A 351 -0.30 3.50 8.97
N TYR A 352 1.01 3.27 9.00
CA TYR A 352 2.02 4.21 8.52
C TYR A 352 3.15 3.48 7.80
N THR A 353 3.52 3.98 6.62
CA THR A 353 4.69 3.50 5.85
C THR A 353 5.97 3.74 6.65
N ILE A 354 6.85 2.74 6.66
CA ILE A 354 8.18 2.88 7.25
C ILE A 354 9.01 3.79 6.35
N ALA A 355 9.33 4.98 6.86
CA ALA A 355 9.97 6.04 6.11
C ALA A 355 11.51 5.98 6.18
N CYS A 356 12.10 4.82 6.45
CA CYS A 356 13.56 4.64 6.47
C CYS A 356 14.00 3.27 5.96
N ALA A 357 15.20 3.23 5.37
CA ALA A 357 15.89 1.96 5.13
C ALA A 357 16.23 1.26 6.45
N HIS A 358 16.40 -0.07 6.40
CA HIS A 358 16.58 -0.94 7.58
C HIS A 358 17.83 -0.61 8.42
N GLN A 359 18.82 0.07 7.84
CA GLN A 359 20.03 0.50 8.55
C GLN A 359 20.35 1.96 8.20
N MET A 360 20.24 2.83 9.20
CA MET A 360 20.76 4.20 9.11
C MET A 360 22.24 4.18 9.50
N THR A 361 23.12 4.63 8.61
CA THR A 361 24.54 4.82 8.93
C THR A 361 24.68 5.99 9.92
N GLY A 362 25.33 5.76 11.06
CA GLY A 362 25.62 6.78 12.07
C GLY A 362 24.65 6.87 13.27
N THR A 363 23.59 6.06 13.32
CA THR A 363 22.83 5.86 14.56
C THR A 363 23.49 4.76 15.39
N CYS A 364 23.77 5.05 16.67
CA CYS A 364 24.19 4.06 17.68
C CYS A 364 23.37 2.77 17.53
N CYS A 365 24.02 1.61 17.69
CA CYS A 365 23.69 0.17 17.53
C CYS A 365 22.22 -0.34 17.60
N CYS A 366 21.20 0.50 17.45
CA CYS A 366 19.80 0.26 17.75
C CYS A 366 18.98 0.36 16.45
N ASN A 367 18.33 -0.74 16.08
CA ASN A 367 17.45 -0.82 14.92
C ASN A 367 16.25 0.13 15.11
N SER A 368 16.30 1.33 14.52
CA SER A 368 15.32 2.40 14.77
C SER A 368 14.42 2.59 13.56
N VAL A 369 13.10 2.60 13.77
CA VAL A 369 12.10 2.82 12.72
C VAL A 369 11.66 4.27 12.75
N GLN A 370 11.70 4.95 11.61
CA GLN A 370 11.18 6.31 11.46
C GLN A 370 9.89 6.29 10.64
N LEU A 371 8.88 7.00 11.14
CA LEU A 371 7.60 7.26 10.47
C LEU A 371 7.45 8.77 10.31
N ILE A 372 6.83 9.18 9.21
CA ILE A 372 6.56 10.59 8.94
C ILE A 372 5.06 10.75 8.86
N ILE A 373 4.52 11.52 9.79
CA ILE A 373 3.09 11.66 10.01
C ILE A 373 2.70 13.09 9.66
N ARG A 374 1.85 13.24 8.65
CA ARG A 374 1.20 14.51 8.34
C ARG A 374 -0.02 14.71 9.23
N ALA A 375 -0.17 15.90 9.80
CA ALA A 375 -1.30 16.26 10.63
C ALA A 375 -2.57 16.43 9.77
N HIS A 376 -3.54 15.56 10.00
CA HIS A 376 -4.92 15.65 9.50
C HIS A 376 -5.88 15.78 10.68
N LYS A 377 -7.18 15.51 10.53
CA LYS A 377 -8.12 15.44 11.67
C LYS A 377 -7.90 14.13 12.46
N GLY A 378 -8.27 14.11 13.75
CA GLY A 378 -8.19 12.90 14.58
C GLY A 378 -6.79 12.60 15.15
N PHE A 379 -6.39 11.33 15.13
CA PHE A 379 -5.15 10.83 15.75
C PHE A 379 -3.89 11.59 15.33
N SER A 380 -3.69 11.84 14.04
CA SER A 380 -2.49 12.51 13.53
C SER A 380 -2.36 13.96 14.01
N LYS A 381 -3.48 14.69 14.20
CA LYS A 381 -3.43 16.02 14.86
C LYS A 381 -3.00 15.90 16.31
N ARG A 382 -3.49 14.89 17.03
CA ARG A 382 -3.13 14.68 18.44
C ARG A 382 -1.65 14.34 18.59
N VAL A 383 -1.09 13.55 17.66
CA VAL A 383 0.36 13.30 17.57
C VAL A 383 1.13 14.60 17.35
N TRP A 384 0.75 15.42 16.37
CA TRP A 384 1.44 16.68 16.09
C TRP A 384 1.31 17.67 17.26
N ASN A 385 0.11 17.86 17.82
CA ASN A 385 -0.11 18.71 18.98
C ASN A 385 0.74 18.28 20.18
N HIS A 386 0.91 16.98 20.39
CA HIS A 386 1.77 16.46 21.46
C HIS A 386 3.25 16.73 21.17
N ALA A 387 3.69 16.51 19.93
CA ALA A 387 5.07 16.77 19.51
C ALA A 387 5.47 18.25 19.69
N VAL A 388 4.55 19.18 19.38
CA VAL A 388 4.77 20.63 19.56
C VAL A 388 4.79 21.01 21.05
N LYS A 389 3.86 20.49 21.84
CA LYS A 389 3.76 20.85 23.27
C LYS A 389 4.86 20.24 24.13
N HIS A 390 5.34 19.04 23.77
CA HIS A 390 6.19 18.22 24.62
C HIS A 390 7.41 17.71 23.84
N ALA A 391 8.27 18.65 23.42
CA ALA A 391 9.56 18.32 22.84
C ALA A 391 10.34 17.37 23.77
N ASP A 392 11.00 16.38 23.18
CA ASP A 392 11.90 15.41 23.84
C ASP A 392 11.27 14.44 24.85
N LYS A 393 9.95 14.48 25.08
CA LYS A 393 9.27 13.46 25.89
C LYS A 393 9.05 12.17 25.09
N THR A 394 9.35 11.04 25.73
CA THR A 394 9.08 9.73 25.14
C THR A 394 7.71 9.20 25.53
N LEU A 395 7.07 8.51 24.59
CA LEU A 395 5.80 7.82 24.77
C LEU A 395 6.03 6.31 24.68
N THR A 396 5.14 5.53 25.30
CA THR A 396 5.06 4.09 25.03
C THR A 396 4.08 3.89 23.89
N GLY A 397 4.51 3.16 22.85
CA GLY A 397 3.61 2.71 21.79
C GLY A 397 3.84 1.26 21.40
N PHE A 398 2.85 0.73 20.70
CA PHE A 398 2.78 -0.64 20.24
C PHE A 398 2.75 -0.65 18.72
N VAL A 399 3.43 -1.63 18.14
CA VAL A 399 3.59 -1.77 16.69
C VAL A 399 3.16 -3.17 16.26
N VAL A 400 2.48 -3.25 15.11
CA VAL A 400 2.13 -4.53 14.49
C VAL A 400 2.54 -4.45 13.02
N GLY A 401 3.38 -5.38 12.56
CA GLY A 401 3.84 -5.44 11.17
C GLY A 401 5.18 -6.15 11.05
N PRO A 402 6.01 -5.88 10.03
CA PRO A 402 5.70 -5.07 8.87
C PRO A 402 4.68 -5.77 7.97
N PHE A 403 3.78 -4.98 7.38
CA PHE A 403 2.82 -5.41 6.37
C PHE A 403 3.18 -4.81 5.02
N GLY A 404 2.68 -5.42 3.95
CA GLY A 404 3.00 -5.02 2.57
C GLY A 404 3.95 -6.00 1.90
N VAL A 405 3.88 -6.04 0.58
CA VAL A 405 4.73 -6.92 -0.25
C VAL A 405 5.97 -6.19 -0.66
N THR A 406 7.09 -6.91 -0.59
CA THR A 406 8.39 -6.43 -1.01
C THR A 406 8.59 -6.74 -2.49
N THR A 407 9.04 -5.75 -3.24
CA THR A 407 9.58 -5.98 -4.59
C THR A 407 11.09 -5.97 -4.49
N ASN A 408 11.77 -6.87 -5.21
CA ASN A 408 13.22 -6.84 -5.34
C ASN A 408 13.63 -5.67 -6.24
N TRP A 409 13.67 -4.47 -5.67
CA TRP A 409 14.00 -3.22 -6.37
C TRP A 409 15.35 -3.27 -7.09
N ASN A 410 16.28 -4.04 -6.54
CA ASN A 410 17.62 -4.26 -7.05
C ASN A 410 17.68 -5.10 -8.35
N ALA A 411 16.59 -5.73 -8.77
CA ALA A 411 16.53 -6.58 -9.98
C ALA A 411 16.16 -5.81 -11.27
N TYR A 412 16.03 -4.48 -11.18
CA TYR A 412 15.76 -3.59 -12.31
C TYR A 412 17.03 -2.81 -12.68
N GLU A 413 17.14 -2.39 -13.94
CA GLU A 413 18.30 -1.63 -14.43
C GLU A 413 18.06 -0.12 -14.34
N THR A 414 16.83 0.31 -14.61
CA THR A 414 16.39 1.71 -14.48
C THR A 414 15.23 1.80 -13.51
N MET A 415 15.24 2.80 -12.63
CA MET A 415 14.17 3.05 -11.67
C MET A 415 13.65 4.48 -11.78
N ILE A 416 12.34 4.65 -11.85
CA ILE A 416 11.68 5.96 -11.80
C ILE A 416 10.81 5.98 -10.54
N LEU A 417 11.12 6.86 -9.59
CA LEU A 417 10.47 6.97 -8.29
C LEU A 417 9.69 8.28 -8.20
N LEU A 418 8.37 8.21 -8.27
CA LEU A 418 7.45 9.36 -8.23
C LEU A 418 6.75 9.43 -6.86
N GLY A 419 7.16 10.38 -6.01
CA GLY A 419 6.56 10.62 -4.70
C GLY A 419 5.84 11.96 -4.65
N ALA A 420 4.53 11.95 -4.42
CA ALA A 420 3.76 13.18 -4.20
C ALA A 420 3.44 13.38 -2.71
N SER A 421 3.78 14.54 -2.14
CA SER A 421 3.58 14.88 -0.72
C SER A 421 4.08 13.76 0.22
N THR A 422 3.22 13.19 1.06
CA THR A 422 3.56 12.07 1.97
C THR A 422 3.94 10.78 1.23
N GLY A 423 3.69 10.68 -0.07
CA GLY A 423 4.15 9.57 -0.90
C GLY A 423 5.68 9.43 -0.97
N ALA A 424 6.41 10.50 -0.65
CA ALA A 424 7.87 10.43 -0.46
C ALA A 424 8.29 9.47 0.66
N SER A 425 7.44 9.20 1.66
CA SER A 425 7.67 8.19 2.70
C SER A 425 7.83 6.78 2.13
N PHE A 426 7.29 6.52 0.94
CA PHE A 426 7.39 5.24 0.26
C PHE A 426 8.59 5.18 -0.69
N THR A 427 8.82 6.24 -1.47
CA THR A 427 9.84 6.25 -2.53
C THR A 427 11.25 6.48 -2.01
N ILE A 428 11.46 7.36 -1.02
CA ILE A 428 12.80 7.67 -0.52
C ILE A 428 13.49 6.50 0.17
N PRO A 429 12.81 5.68 1.00
CA PRO A 429 13.44 4.48 1.56
C PRO A 429 13.88 3.46 0.51
N ILE A 430 13.24 3.45 -0.67
CA ILE A 430 13.67 2.60 -1.80
C ILE A 430 15.01 3.11 -2.35
N LEU A 431 15.15 4.42 -2.57
CA LEU A 431 16.41 5.05 -2.98
C LEU A 431 17.52 4.77 -1.95
N GLU A 432 17.24 4.99 -0.66
CA GLU A 432 18.22 4.72 0.41
C GLU A 432 18.65 3.25 0.45
N HIS A 433 17.73 2.33 0.22
CA HIS A 433 18.03 0.91 0.16
C HIS A 433 18.97 0.56 -0.99
N ILE A 434 18.67 1.03 -2.21
CA ILE A 434 19.57 0.81 -3.35
C ILE A 434 20.93 1.47 -3.11
N ALA A 435 20.94 2.71 -2.60
CA ALA A 435 22.17 3.44 -2.32
C ALA A 435 23.01 2.77 -1.23
N SER A 436 22.41 2.06 -0.26
CA SER A 436 23.13 1.38 0.83
C SER A 436 23.66 0.00 0.45
N MET A 437 23.05 -0.67 -0.53
CA MET A 437 23.51 -1.97 -1.00
C MET A 437 24.91 -1.88 -1.64
N THR A 438 25.72 -2.93 -1.45
CA THR A 438 27.09 -3.02 -2.01
C THR A 438 27.26 -4.16 -3.01
N THR A 439 26.36 -5.14 -2.99
CA THR A 439 26.40 -6.33 -3.86
C THR A 439 24.98 -6.61 -4.37
N ARG A 440 24.87 -7.35 -5.49
CA ARG A 440 23.59 -7.77 -6.09
C ARG A 440 22.68 -6.61 -6.48
N ILE A 441 23.21 -5.66 -7.22
CA ILE A 441 22.47 -4.49 -7.73
C ILE A 441 22.58 -4.50 -9.25
N CYS A 442 21.43 -4.56 -9.93
CA CYS A 442 21.36 -4.35 -11.37
C CYS A 442 21.13 -2.86 -11.74
N VAL A 443 20.75 -2.04 -10.76
CA VAL A 443 20.33 -0.66 -10.95
C VAL A 443 21.53 0.19 -11.39
N ARG A 444 21.40 0.82 -12.56
CA ARG A 444 22.39 1.75 -13.13
C ARG A 444 21.91 3.19 -13.14
N ARG A 445 20.60 3.39 -13.19
CA ARG A 445 19.99 4.72 -13.25
C ARG A 445 18.76 4.83 -12.36
N ILE A 446 18.66 5.95 -11.64
CA ILE A 446 17.52 6.28 -10.77
C ILE A 446 17.06 7.72 -11.01
N GLU A 447 15.80 7.86 -11.35
CA GLU A 447 15.11 9.13 -11.55
C GLU A 447 14.13 9.32 -10.40
N VAL A 448 14.26 10.39 -9.62
CA VAL A 448 13.41 10.60 -8.45
C VAL A 448 12.67 11.92 -8.60
N ALA A 449 11.34 11.86 -8.66
CA ALA A 449 10.49 13.04 -8.64
C ALA A 449 9.78 13.19 -7.30
N LEU A 450 10.08 14.29 -6.60
CA LEU A 450 9.40 14.72 -5.38
C LEU A 450 8.49 15.91 -5.70
N ILE A 451 7.18 15.70 -5.58
CA ILE A 451 6.17 16.70 -5.95
C ILE A 451 5.41 17.11 -4.69
N ALA A 452 5.44 18.38 -4.31
CA ALA A 452 4.69 18.88 -3.17
C ALA A 452 4.15 20.29 -3.40
N ARG A 453 3.20 20.70 -2.56
CA ARG A 453 2.64 22.05 -2.64
C ARG A 453 3.58 23.10 -2.05
N THR A 454 4.26 22.77 -0.94
CA THR A 454 5.19 23.67 -0.24
C THR A 454 6.53 22.98 -0.01
N SER A 455 7.61 23.75 0.12
CA SER A 455 8.95 23.22 0.41
C SER A 455 9.01 22.58 1.79
N GLU A 456 8.37 23.18 2.78
CA GLU A 456 8.30 22.66 4.15
C GLU A 456 7.73 21.23 4.24
N GLU A 457 6.81 20.86 3.34
CA GLU A 457 6.23 19.52 3.31
C GLU A 457 7.24 18.43 2.94
N ILE A 458 8.28 18.77 2.18
CA ILE A 458 9.22 17.80 1.62
C ILE A 458 10.68 18.06 1.95
N GLU A 459 11.02 19.17 2.61
CA GLU A 459 12.39 19.53 2.95
C GLU A 459 13.14 18.38 3.64
N TYR A 460 12.48 17.74 4.61
CA TYR A 460 13.01 16.57 5.29
C TYR A 460 13.39 15.43 4.33
N TYR A 461 12.57 15.18 3.29
CA TYR A 461 12.85 14.16 2.28
C TYR A 461 13.92 14.61 1.29
N ILE A 462 13.97 15.89 0.93
CA ILE A 462 14.97 16.43 0.01
C ILE A 462 16.37 16.20 0.55
N GLN A 463 16.61 16.50 1.83
CA GLN A 463 17.92 16.30 2.44
C GLN A 463 18.35 14.83 2.43
N ARG A 464 17.43 13.91 2.70
CA ARG A 464 17.68 12.47 2.66
C ARG A 464 17.90 11.96 1.24
N ALA A 465 17.11 12.45 0.28
CA ALA A 465 17.26 12.14 -1.12
C ALA A 465 18.63 12.59 -1.64
N LYS A 466 19.07 13.81 -1.33
CA LYS A 466 20.41 14.32 -1.67
C LYS A 466 21.53 13.45 -1.09
N LYS A 467 21.42 13.06 0.19
CA LYS A 467 22.40 12.16 0.84
C LYS A 467 22.45 10.79 0.15
N ALA A 468 21.29 10.17 -0.09
CA ALA A 468 21.22 8.87 -0.73
C ALA A 468 21.68 8.90 -2.19
N ALA A 469 21.36 9.97 -2.93
CA ALA A 469 21.79 10.18 -4.31
C ALA A 469 23.31 10.29 -4.40
N ARG A 470 23.97 11.07 -3.54
CA ARG A 470 25.45 11.14 -3.48
C ARG A 470 26.09 9.78 -3.22
N MET A 471 25.50 8.98 -2.32
CA MET A 471 25.98 7.63 -2.01
C MET A 471 25.77 6.63 -3.16
N ALA A 472 24.74 6.82 -3.99
CA ALA A 472 24.53 6.03 -5.19
C ALA A 472 25.50 6.45 -6.31
N LEU A 473 25.73 7.76 -6.47
CA LEU A 473 26.64 8.34 -7.46
C LEU A 473 28.08 7.87 -7.24
N SER A 474 28.53 7.80 -5.97
CA SER A 474 29.87 7.28 -5.63
C SER A 474 30.05 5.79 -5.96
N LYS A 475 28.97 5.08 -6.27
CA LYS A 475 28.96 3.69 -6.74
C LYS A 475 28.76 3.56 -8.25
N GLY A 476 28.76 4.68 -8.98
CA GLY A 476 28.55 4.70 -10.43
C GLY A 476 27.09 4.54 -10.87
N ILE A 477 26.13 4.75 -9.98
CA ILE A 477 24.70 4.78 -10.32
C ILE A 477 24.33 6.22 -10.66
N GLU A 478 23.84 6.45 -11.88
CA GLU A 478 23.34 7.76 -12.31
C GLU A 478 22.06 8.10 -11.56
N VAL A 479 22.02 9.25 -10.89
CA VAL A 479 20.83 9.69 -10.15
C VAL A 479 20.48 11.12 -10.53
N THR A 480 19.21 11.36 -10.85
CA THR A 480 18.67 12.70 -11.08
C THR A 480 17.48 12.95 -10.16
N LEU A 481 17.52 14.08 -9.45
CA LEU A 481 16.49 14.49 -8.51
C LEU A 481 15.65 15.62 -9.11
N HIS A 482 14.37 15.36 -9.32
CA HIS A 482 13.37 16.34 -9.75
C HIS A 482 12.55 16.82 -8.54
N ILE A 483 12.64 18.09 -8.17
CA ILE A 483 11.92 18.68 -7.04
C ILE A 483 10.89 19.66 -7.59
N ALA A 484 9.59 19.38 -7.44
CA ALA A 484 8.53 20.24 -7.93
C ALA A 484 7.68 20.83 -6.79
N LEU A 485 7.66 22.16 -6.69
CA LEU A 485 6.88 22.93 -5.74
C LEU A 485 5.69 23.59 -6.43
N THR A 486 4.50 23.03 -6.28
CA THR A 486 3.32 23.42 -7.08
C THR A 486 2.42 24.48 -6.44
N GLY A 487 2.80 25.04 -5.29
CA GLY A 487 1.99 25.99 -4.53
C GLY A 487 2.52 27.43 -4.51
N LEU A 488 3.64 27.70 -5.18
CA LEU A 488 4.16 29.06 -5.31
C LEU A 488 3.32 29.83 -6.34
N PRO A 489 2.86 31.07 -6.02
CA PRO A 489 2.25 31.92 -7.03
C PRO A 489 3.30 32.24 -8.10
N ILE A 490 2.96 31.98 -9.37
CA ILE A 490 3.81 32.33 -10.51
C ILE A 490 3.66 33.83 -10.72
N ASP A 491 4.70 34.59 -10.41
CA ASP A 491 4.85 35.96 -10.91
C ASP A 491 5.43 35.84 -12.34
N GLY A 492 4.63 36.12 -13.36
CA GLY A 492 5.09 36.22 -14.75
C GLY A 492 4.58 35.14 -15.73
N ASP A 493 4.16 35.63 -16.89
CA ASP A 493 3.46 34.95 -17.98
C ASP A 493 4.40 34.06 -18.81
N SER A 494 4.77 32.88 -18.31
CA SER A 494 5.53 31.89 -19.10
C SER A 494 4.94 30.49 -18.99
N ARG A 495 4.02 30.19 -19.91
CA ARG A 495 3.53 28.83 -20.20
C ARG A 495 4.54 28.05 -21.06
N VAL A 496 5.74 27.84 -20.54
CA VAL A 496 6.70 26.87 -21.10
C VAL A 496 7.19 25.94 -19.97
N PRO A 497 7.02 24.62 -20.08
CA PRO A 497 7.48 23.66 -19.09
C PRO A 497 8.97 23.38 -19.32
N LEU A 498 9.76 23.30 -18.24
CA LEU A 498 11.23 23.15 -18.22
C LEU A 498 11.99 24.50 -18.28
N VAL A 499 12.02 25.22 -17.16
CA VAL A 499 13.11 26.17 -16.89
C VAL A 499 13.89 25.62 -15.70
N GLU A 500 15.15 25.26 -15.96
CA GLU A 500 16.16 25.01 -14.94
C GLU A 500 16.48 26.35 -14.25
N VAL A 501 16.18 26.47 -12.96
CA VAL A 501 16.59 27.66 -12.20
C VAL A 501 18.01 27.41 -11.70
N SER A 502 19.00 27.76 -12.53
CA SER A 502 20.38 27.90 -12.05
C SER A 502 20.46 29.16 -11.19
N ARG A 503 20.46 29.04 -9.87
CA ARG A 503 20.77 30.17 -8.98
C ARG A 503 22.28 30.42 -9.05
N HIS A 504 22.68 31.42 -9.83
CA HIS A 504 23.97 32.08 -9.66
C HIS A 504 24.07 32.62 -8.23
N ILE A 505 24.92 31.99 -7.41
CA ILE A 505 25.44 32.63 -6.21
C ILE A 505 26.34 33.76 -6.72
N LYS A 506 25.98 35.02 -6.43
CA LYS A 506 26.88 36.16 -6.66
C LYS A 506 28.02 36.06 -5.67
N ASP A 507 29.20 35.71 -6.17
CA ASP A 507 30.46 36.09 -5.54
C ASP A 507 30.61 37.61 -5.68
N GLU A 508 30.50 38.36 -4.60
CA GLU A 508 30.95 39.75 -4.55
C GLU A 508 32.37 39.78 -4.00
N SER A 509 33.33 39.99 -4.90
CA SER A 509 34.71 40.32 -4.59
C SER A 509 35.12 41.64 -5.27
N GLY A 510 35.45 42.65 -4.46
CA GLY A 510 36.18 43.89 -4.80
C GLY A 510 35.34 44.98 -5.50
N ASP A 511 35.41 46.26 -5.19
CA ASP A 511 36.57 47.02 -4.71
C ASP A 511 36.21 48.42 -4.13
N SER A 512 37.09 48.90 -3.23
CA SER A 512 37.52 50.27 -2.83
C SER A 512 36.53 51.43 -2.56
N GLY A 513 36.66 52.04 -1.36
CA GLY A 513 36.06 53.34 -1.01
C GLY A 513 36.18 53.82 0.46
N SER A 514 37.42 54.01 0.96
CA SER A 514 37.87 55.01 1.98
C SER A 514 37.00 55.43 3.21
N GLY A 515 37.32 54.85 4.39
CA GLY A 515 37.56 55.40 5.76
C GLY A 515 36.63 56.43 6.47
N PRO A 516 36.91 56.84 7.74
CA PRO A 516 37.45 56.12 8.92
C PRO A 516 36.56 56.31 10.19
N THR A 517 36.59 55.42 11.20
CA THR A 517 37.09 55.61 12.59
C THR A 517 36.40 54.55 13.46
N ALA A 518 36.90 53.94 14.54
CA ALA A 518 38.14 54.01 15.31
C ALA A 518 38.38 52.65 15.98
N CYS A 519 39.66 52.35 16.24
CA CYS A 519 40.16 51.24 17.05
C CYS A 519 39.69 51.34 18.51
N ASP A 520 39.57 50.22 19.22
CA ASP A 520 40.58 49.93 20.25
C ASP A 520 40.61 48.46 20.69
N CYS A 521 41.85 47.97 20.85
CA CYS A 521 42.19 46.67 21.42
C CYS A 521 42.38 46.83 22.94
N SER A 522 42.06 45.80 23.73
CA SER A 522 42.99 45.26 24.75
C SER A 522 42.38 44.13 25.58
N CYS A 523 43.16 43.07 25.74
CA CYS A 523 43.00 42.07 26.77
C CYS A 523 43.59 42.60 28.09
N GLU A 524 42.94 42.32 29.23
CA GLU A 524 43.61 42.26 30.52
C GLU A 524 43.28 40.96 31.26
N LYS A 525 44.34 40.30 31.71
CA LYS A 525 44.35 39.20 32.67
C LYS A 525 44.28 39.78 34.09
N LYS A 526 43.55 39.14 35.00
CA LYS A 526 43.97 39.02 36.42
C LYS A 526 43.73 37.62 36.95
N ALA A 527 44.79 37.10 37.56
CA ALA A 527 44.88 35.81 38.25
C ALA A 527 44.47 35.96 39.72
N PHE A 528 43.95 34.87 40.32
CA PHE A 528 44.37 34.47 41.66
C PHE A 528 44.20 32.96 41.86
N GLU A 529 45.17 32.38 42.54
CA GLU A 529 45.47 30.96 42.72
C GLU A 529 44.56 30.27 43.75
N GLY A 530 44.50 28.93 43.68
CA GLY A 530 44.48 28.10 44.89
C GLY A 530 43.52 26.91 44.95
N SER A 531 44.10 25.73 44.75
CA SER A 531 43.78 24.44 45.40
C SER A 531 42.89 23.43 44.68
N GLU A 532 43.35 22.19 44.84
CA GLU A 532 43.15 20.95 44.09
C GLU A 532 41.81 20.28 44.40
N ASP A 533 41.18 19.63 43.41
CA ASP A 533 41.17 18.17 43.38
C ASP A 533 40.51 17.62 42.11
N GLY A 534 41.11 16.56 41.58
CA GLY A 534 40.86 16.07 40.23
C GLY A 534 39.69 15.10 40.12
N HIS A 535 38.90 15.21 39.05
CA HIS A 535 38.27 14.07 38.39
C HIS A 535 38.23 14.27 36.87
N ARG A 536 38.78 13.26 36.18
CA ARG A 536 39.18 13.27 34.78
C ARG A 536 37.98 12.85 33.90
N ALA A 537 37.28 13.80 33.30
CA ALA A 537 36.31 13.54 32.24
C ALA A 537 36.97 13.76 30.86
N ARG A 538 37.17 12.68 30.10
CA ARG A 538 37.60 12.72 28.69
C ARG A 538 36.45 13.26 27.84
N SER A 539 36.58 14.51 27.39
CA SER A 539 35.80 15.07 26.29
C SER A 539 36.30 14.47 24.97
N CYS A 540 35.41 13.83 24.22
CA CYS A 540 35.68 13.37 22.87
C CYS A 540 35.52 14.54 21.90
N ASN A 541 36.63 14.99 21.31
CA ASN A 541 36.64 15.99 20.25
C ASN A 541 35.92 15.47 19.01
N TYR A 542 34.97 16.27 18.52
CA TYR A 542 34.34 16.12 17.22
C TYR A 542 35.35 16.58 16.16
N VAL A 543 35.93 15.64 15.42
CA VAL A 543 36.74 15.96 14.24
C VAL A 543 35.79 16.11 13.06
N SER A 544 35.68 17.33 12.56
CA SER A 544 34.99 17.67 11.33
C SER A 544 35.87 17.21 10.14
N ASP A 545 35.53 16.10 9.51
CA ASP A 545 36.13 15.69 8.24
C ASP A 545 35.44 16.45 7.10
N ASP A 546 35.97 17.63 6.76
CA ASP A 546 35.67 18.32 5.50
C ASP A 546 36.49 17.68 4.37
N VAL A 547 35.92 16.67 3.71
CA VAL A 547 36.45 16.14 2.44
C VAL A 547 35.94 17.02 1.30
N ARG A 548 36.87 17.67 0.60
CA ARG A 548 36.64 18.53 -0.55
C ARG A 548 36.01 17.74 -1.72
N ASP A 549 34.84 18.19 -2.15
CA ASP A 549 33.98 17.64 -3.19
C ASP A 549 34.54 17.98 -4.60
N SER A 550 34.57 17.02 -5.53
CA SER A 550 35.01 17.21 -6.92
C SER A 550 33.96 16.82 -7.97
N ALA A 551 32.70 16.62 -7.57
CA ALA A 551 31.57 16.52 -8.49
C ALA A 551 30.75 17.82 -8.47
N SER A 552 30.56 18.44 -9.62
CA SER A 552 29.80 19.69 -9.76
C SER A 552 28.34 19.50 -9.29
N PRO A 553 27.81 20.35 -8.38
CA PRO A 553 26.44 20.24 -7.84
C PRO A 553 25.29 20.38 -8.85
N ILE A 554 25.59 20.79 -10.08
CA ILE A 554 24.63 21.39 -11.03
C ILE A 554 23.76 20.32 -11.73
N ASP A 555 24.29 19.12 -12.01
CA ASP A 555 23.53 18.08 -12.76
C ASP A 555 22.66 17.16 -11.89
N LEU A 556 22.79 17.22 -10.55
CA LEU A 556 22.12 16.27 -9.66
C LEU A 556 20.65 16.64 -9.37
N VAL A 557 20.31 17.94 -9.37
CA VAL A 557 19.03 18.44 -8.85
C VAL A 557 18.40 19.42 -9.84
N ARG A 558 17.18 19.11 -10.27
CA ARG A 558 16.33 19.98 -11.09
C ARG A 558 15.14 20.45 -10.28
N GLU A 559 15.03 21.75 -10.07
CA GLU A 559 13.92 22.38 -9.34
C GLU A 559 12.85 22.92 -10.30
N TYR A 560 11.58 22.72 -9.97
CA TYR A 560 10.41 23.14 -10.73
C TYR A 560 9.44 23.92 -9.83
N THR A 561 8.87 25.01 -10.36
CA THR A 561 7.86 25.84 -9.67
C THR A 561 6.43 25.52 -10.11
N SER A 562 6.26 24.62 -11.07
CA SER A 562 4.98 24.20 -11.62
C SER A 562 4.82 22.68 -11.55
N ARG A 563 3.60 22.18 -11.81
CA ARG A 563 3.36 20.74 -11.84
C ARG A 563 4.11 20.13 -13.03
N PRO A 564 5.04 19.19 -12.81
CA PRO A 564 5.82 18.62 -13.89
C PRO A 564 4.93 17.74 -14.76
N ASP A 565 5.23 17.69 -16.04
CA ASP A 565 4.60 16.72 -16.92
C ASP A 565 5.16 15.32 -16.62
N ILE A 566 4.28 14.49 -16.06
CA ILE A 566 4.61 13.12 -15.64
C ILE A 566 4.99 12.27 -16.86
N GLU A 567 4.45 12.57 -18.04
CA GLU A 567 4.79 11.83 -19.25
C GLU A 567 6.24 12.05 -19.65
N THR A 568 6.68 13.30 -19.76
CA THR A 568 8.08 13.62 -20.08
C THR A 568 9.06 13.07 -19.04
N LEU A 569 8.73 13.15 -17.74
CA LEU A 569 9.54 12.57 -16.67
C LEU A 569 9.71 11.04 -16.78
N ILE A 570 8.72 10.34 -17.32
CA ILE A 570 8.76 8.88 -17.48
C ILE A 570 9.37 8.48 -18.83
N ARG A 571 9.05 9.20 -19.90
CA ARG A 571 9.42 8.87 -21.28
C ARG A 571 10.94 8.88 -21.48
N GLY A 572 11.62 9.96 -21.11
CA GLY A 572 13.06 10.10 -21.33
C GLY A 572 13.89 8.97 -20.74
N PRO A 573 13.72 8.64 -19.44
CA PRO A 573 14.47 7.54 -18.83
C PRO A 573 14.11 6.16 -19.40
N ILE A 574 12.86 5.95 -19.83
CA ILE A 574 12.42 4.69 -20.48
C ILE A 574 13.03 4.54 -21.87
N GLU A 575 13.11 5.61 -22.66
CA GLU A 575 13.71 5.58 -24.00
C GLU A 575 15.20 5.27 -23.93
N GLN A 576 15.87 5.76 -22.89
CA GLN A 576 17.29 5.50 -22.64
C GLN A 576 17.55 4.19 -21.88
N ALA A 577 16.50 3.47 -21.46
CA ALA A 577 16.66 2.21 -20.73
C ALA A 577 16.98 1.05 -21.67
N TRP A 578 18.12 0.40 -21.41
CA TRP A 578 18.58 -0.78 -22.15
C TRP A 578 18.15 -2.10 -21.50
N GLY A 579 17.59 -2.02 -20.29
CA GLY A 579 17.11 -3.13 -19.47
C GLY A 579 15.72 -2.89 -18.90
N GLU A 580 15.30 -3.76 -18.00
CA GLU A 580 13.98 -3.67 -17.37
C GLU A 580 13.87 -2.44 -16.49
N THR A 581 12.82 -1.65 -16.70
CA THR A 581 12.54 -0.42 -15.98
C THR A 581 11.44 -0.64 -14.94
N ALA A 582 11.64 -0.14 -13.72
CA ALA A 582 10.60 -0.05 -12.69
C ALA A 582 10.12 1.39 -12.52
N VAL A 583 8.86 1.65 -12.81
CA VAL A 583 8.16 2.89 -12.49
C VAL A 583 7.39 2.69 -11.19
N VAL A 584 7.68 3.50 -10.18
CA VAL A 584 7.09 3.44 -8.85
C VAL A 584 6.41 4.76 -8.57
N VAL A 585 5.11 4.76 -8.31
CA VAL A 585 4.36 5.97 -7.98
C VAL A 585 3.63 5.82 -6.65
N CYS A 586 3.78 6.81 -5.78
CA CYS A 586 3.01 6.95 -4.54
C CYS A 586 2.42 8.36 -4.46
N GLY A 587 1.09 8.46 -4.55
CA GLY A 587 0.42 9.75 -4.75
C GLY A 587 -1.09 9.69 -4.61
N GLY A 588 -1.76 10.80 -4.91
CA GLY A 588 -3.22 10.84 -5.04
C GLY A 588 -3.73 10.18 -6.33
N LYS A 589 -5.05 9.97 -6.42
CA LYS A 589 -5.73 9.30 -7.57
C LYS A 589 -5.34 9.83 -8.93
N GLU A 590 -5.19 11.15 -9.07
CA GLU A 590 -4.91 11.78 -10.35
C GLU A 590 -3.52 11.41 -10.89
N ILE A 591 -2.46 11.62 -10.10
CA ILE A 591 -1.08 11.31 -10.52
C ILE A 591 -0.93 9.81 -10.77
N VAL A 592 -1.56 8.99 -9.93
CA VAL A 592 -1.57 7.53 -10.09
C VAL A 592 -2.24 7.10 -11.40
N ALA A 593 -3.42 7.64 -11.72
CA ALA A 593 -4.11 7.31 -12.96
C ALA A 593 -3.33 7.81 -14.20
N ARG A 594 -2.74 9.01 -14.13
CA ARG A 594 -1.86 9.53 -15.19
C ARG A 594 -0.64 8.64 -15.41
N THR A 595 0.06 8.22 -14.36
CA THR A 595 1.21 7.31 -14.46
C THR A 595 0.79 5.97 -15.07
N ARG A 596 -0.35 5.40 -14.65
CA ARG A 596 -0.90 4.15 -15.22
C ARG A 596 -1.13 4.25 -16.73
N ASN A 597 -1.81 5.31 -17.16
CA ASN A 597 -2.13 5.53 -18.57
C ASN A 597 -0.87 5.82 -19.39
N CYS A 598 0.07 6.61 -18.84
CA CYS A 598 1.36 6.89 -19.46
C CYS A 598 2.17 5.62 -19.69
N VAL A 599 2.37 4.79 -18.65
CA VAL A 599 3.12 3.53 -18.77
C VAL A 599 2.46 2.57 -19.75
N SER A 600 1.12 2.46 -19.73
CA SER A 600 0.38 1.62 -20.68
C SER A 600 0.60 2.06 -22.12
N ARG A 601 0.48 3.36 -22.39
CA ARG A 601 0.69 3.93 -23.73
C ARG A 601 2.14 3.76 -24.19
N LEU A 602 3.12 4.01 -23.31
CA LEU A 602 4.54 3.80 -23.65
C LEU A 602 4.88 2.34 -23.92
N SER A 603 4.24 1.40 -23.21
CA SER A 603 4.37 -0.04 -23.47
C SER A 603 3.90 -0.40 -24.87
N ASP A 604 2.76 0.16 -25.30
CA ASP A 604 2.19 -0.08 -26.61
C ASP A 604 2.97 0.63 -27.73
N GLU A 605 3.20 1.95 -27.59
CA GLU A 605 3.94 2.78 -28.55
C GLU A 605 5.32 2.20 -28.88
N ARG A 606 6.03 1.67 -27.87
CA ARG A 606 7.36 1.07 -28.05
C ARG A 606 7.30 -0.41 -28.40
N ALA A 607 6.12 -1.02 -28.41
CA ALA A 607 5.94 -2.45 -28.62
C ALA A 607 6.87 -3.28 -27.70
N VAL A 608 6.82 -2.98 -26.40
CA VAL A 608 7.67 -3.58 -25.35
C VAL A 608 7.60 -5.10 -25.37
N HIS A 609 8.76 -5.76 -25.53
CA HIS A 609 8.87 -7.21 -25.71
C HIS A 609 8.07 -7.78 -26.90
N LYS A 610 7.71 -6.96 -27.91
CA LYS A 610 6.98 -7.39 -29.12
C LYS A 610 7.86 -7.33 -30.40
N GLY A 611 9.19 -7.37 -30.24
CA GLY A 611 10.15 -7.47 -31.36
C GLY A 611 10.94 -6.19 -31.70
N THR A 612 10.63 -5.05 -31.09
CA THR A 612 11.34 -3.77 -31.32
C THR A 612 12.66 -3.64 -30.55
N GLY A 613 12.95 -4.57 -29.64
CA GLY A 613 14.07 -4.47 -28.71
C GLY A 613 13.79 -3.60 -27.47
N ALA A 614 12.60 -2.98 -27.36
CA ALA A 614 12.19 -2.25 -26.16
C ALA A 614 11.97 -3.20 -24.97
N GLN A 615 12.50 -2.80 -23.81
CA GLN A 615 12.53 -3.62 -22.59
C GLN A 615 11.32 -3.39 -21.68
N GLY A 616 11.12 -4.31 -20.74
CA GLY A 616 9.92 -4.38 -19.90
C GLY A 616 9.77 -3.18 -18.98
N ILE A 617 8.55 -2.66 -18.91
CA ILE A 617 8.17 -1.61 -17.97
C ILE A 617 7.31 -2.25 -16.87
N TYR A 618 7.80 -2.24 -15.64
CA TYR A 618 7.06 -2.66 -14.45
C TYR A 618 6.49 -1.42 -13.75
N LEU A 619 5.20 -1.45 -13.43
CA LEU A 619 4.55 -0.38 -12.69
C LEU A 619 4.17 -0.85 -11.29
N HIS A 620 4.69 -0.16 -10.28
CA HIS A 620 4.25 -0.27 -8.90
C HIS A 620 3.47 0.97 -8.49
N VAL A 621 2.26 0.77 -8.00
CA VAL A 621 1.38 1.87 -7.57
C VAL A 621 1.02 1.71 -6.10
N GLU A 622 1.26 2.77 -5.35
CA GLU A 622 0.67 3.03 -4.05
C GLU A 622 -0.19 4.31 -4.12
N GLU A 623 -1.31 4.29 -3.43
CA GLU A 623 -2.25 5.41 -3.41
C GLU A 623 -2.59 5.72 -1.95
N TYR A 624 -2.38 6.96 -1.53
CA TYR A 624 -2.92 7.41 -0.24
C TYR A 624 -4.31 8.01 -0.46
N GLU A 625 -5.28 7.50 0.28
CA GLU A 625 -6.65 8.01 0.32
C GLU A 625 -6.83 8.70 1.68
N PHE A 626 -6.70 10.03 1.71
CA PHE A 626 -7.03 10.85 2.88
C PHE A 626 -8.52 11.21 2.91
#